data_AF-A0A4R0X8N1-F1
#
_entry.id   AF-A0A4R0X8N1-F1
#
_cell.length_a   1.000
_cell.length_b   1.000
_cell.length_c   1.000
_cell.angle_alpha   90.00
_cell.angle_beta   90.00
_cell.angle_gamma   90.00
#
_symmetry.space_group_name_H-M   'P 1'
#
loop_
_entity.id
_entity.type
_entity.pdbx_description
1 polymer ?
#
loop_
_entity_poly.entity_id
_entity_poly.type
_entity_poly.pdbx_seq_one_letter_code
_entity_poly.pdbx_strand_id
1 'polypeptide(L)'
;MIDKASKKPVAATRYKAAFIVELSRAASYISSTLTPASMFVAVKEVVDGFIAERGPLHVHEFCLLLEESLAERLCFQAADIVRAYCRSIARRDRLRPRSGRKLL
;
A
#
# COMPACT_ATOMS: atom_id res chain seq x y z
N MET A 1 29.94 17.61 2.01
CA MET A 1 29.49 16.37 1.35
C MET A 1 28.07 16.60 0.88
N ILE A 2 27.81 16.29 -0.38
CA ILE A 2 26.69 16.81 -1.20
C ILE A 2 25.35 16.21 -0.75
N ASP A 3 24.33 17.06 -0.71
CA ASP A 3 22.90 16.80 -0.53
C ASP A 3 22.39 15.45 -1.02
N LYS A 4 21.67 14.73 -0.14
CA LYS A 4 20.51 13.96 -0.53
C LYS A 4 19.37 14.24 0.44
N ALA A 5 18.80 15.44 0.33
CA ALA A 5 17.39 15.62 0.67
C ALA A 5 16.61 14.62 -0.17
N SER A 6 16.26 13.48 0.43
CA SER A 6 15.36 12.50 -0.14
C SER A 6 14.09 13.26 -0.52
N LYS A 7 13.95 13.57 -1.81
CA LYS A 7 12.75 14.17 -2.39
C LYS A 7 11.63 13.15 -2.17
N LYS A 8 11.01 13.17 -0.99
CA LYS A 8 9.74 12.50 -0.76
C LYS A 8 8.76 13.11 -1.76
N PRO A 9 8.09 12.30 -2.59
CA PRO A 9 7.09 12.86 -3.48
C PRO A 9 6.03 13.56 -2.63
N VAL A 10 5.85 14.86 -2.85
CA VAL A 10 4.93 15.77 -2.12
C VAL A 10 3.50 15.21 -2.04
N ALA A 11 3.13 14.31 -2.96
CA ALA A 11 1.85 13.60 -2.96
C ALA A 11 1.66 12.66 -1.74
N ALA A 12 2.71 11.94 -1.31
CA ALA A 12 2.62 11.02 -0.17
C ALA A 12 2.29 11.76 1.14
N THR A 13 2.78 13.00 1.29
CA THR A 13 2.53 13.83 2.48
C THR A 13 1.06 14.24 2.62
N ARG A 14 0.34 14.50 1.52
CA ARG A 14 -1.09 14.86 1.55
C ARG A 14 -1.98 13.68 1.97
N TYR A 15 -1.65 12.47 1.51
CA TYR A 15 -2.39 11.26 1.87
C TYR A 15 -2.02 10.70 3.24
N LYS A 16 -0.81 10.99 3.74
CA LYS A 16 -0.38 10.52 5.06
C LYS A 16 -1.34 10.98 6.16
N ALA A 17 -1.82 12.21 6.11
CA ALA A 17 -2.83 12.70 7.06
C ALA A 17 -4.21 12.02 6.87
N ALA A 18 -4.63 11.81 5.62
CA ALA A 18 -5.91 11.20 5.29
C ALA A 18 -6.00 9.72 5.73
N PHE A 19 -4.89 9.00 5.67
CA PHE A 19 -4.83 7.56 5.97
C PHE A 19 -4.15 7.25 7.31
N ILE A 20 -3.82 8.23 8.15
CA ILE A 20 -2.94 8.02 9.31
C ILE A 20 -3.46 6.95 10.29
N VAL A 21 -4.77 6.94 10.53
CA VAL A 21 -5.42 5.96 11.42
C VAL A 21 -5.40 4.57 10.78
N GLU A 22 -5.79 4.48 9.51
CA GLU A 22 -5.81 3.23 8.74
C GLU A 22 -4.39 2.64 8.62
N LEU A 23 -3.39 3.47 8.31
CA LEU A 23 -1.97 3.09 8.24
C LEU A 23 -1.45 2.59 9.59
N SER A 24 -1.77 3.28 10.68
CA SER A 24 -1.34 2.87 12.02
C SER A 24 -1.93 1.52 12.40
N ARG A 25 -3.23 1.31 12.10
CA ARG A 25 -3.93 0.04 12.33
C ARG A 25 -3.35 -1.08 11.47
N ALA A 26 -3.18 -0.83 10.17
CA ALA A 26 -2.62 -1.77 9.21
C ALA A 26 -1.21 -2.20 9.57
N ALA A 27 -0.32 -1.23 9.84
CA ALA A 27 1.06 -1.50 10.21
C ALA A 27 1.14 -2.31 11.50
N SER A 28 0.31 -1.99 12.50
CA SER A 28 0.24 -2.76 13.75
C SER A 28 -0.24 -4.19 13.52
N TYR A 29 -1.32 -4.37 12.76
CA TYR A 29 -1.86 -5.70 12.45
C TYR A 29 -0.87 -6.56 11.67
N ILE A 30 -0.22 -6.02 10.65
CA ILE A 30 0.77 -6.77 9.86
C ILE A 30 2.00 -7.08 10.71
N SER A 31 2.50 -6.13 11.51
CA SER A 31 3.69 -6.34 12.35
C SER A 31 3.50 -7.37 13.46
N SER A 32 2.27 -7.67 13.88
CA SER A 32 2.00 -8.69 14.90
C SER A 32 1.95 -10.12 14.34
N THR A 33 2.05 -10.29 13.03
CA THR A 33 2.04 -11.62 12.41
C THR A 33 3.41 -12.30 12.54
N LEU A 34 3.40 -13.60 12.86
CA LEU A 34 4.60 -14.35 13.24
C LEU A 34 5.26 -15.12 12.09
N THR A 35 4.60 -15.26 10.94
CA THR A 35 5.10 -16.05 9.82
C THR A 35 4.98 -15.30 8.51
N PRO A 36 5.82 -15.59 7.50
CA PRO A 36 5.70 -14.98 6.18
C PRO A 36 4.34 -15.24 5.52
N ALA A 37 3.75 -16.42 5.76
CA ALA A 37 2.44 -16.77 5.25
C ALA A 37 1.33 -15.91 5.86
N SER A 38 1.33 -15.73 7.19
CA SER A 38 0.37 -14.87 7.87
C SER A 38 0.59 -13.38 7.57
N MET A 39 1.84 -12.94 7.38
CA MET A 39 2.13 -11.59 6.87
C MET A 39 1.49 -11.35 5.51
N PHE A 40 1.63 -12.30 4.58
CA PHE A 40 1.04 -12.18 3.25
C PHE A 40 -0.48 -12.08 3.29
N VAL A 41 -1.13 -12.90 4.12
CA VAL A 41 -2.58 -12.84 4.31
C VAL A 41 -2.99 -11.48 4.88
N ALA A 42 -2.32 -10.99 5.94
CA ALA A 42 -2.61 -9.70 6.55
C ALA A 42 -2.43 -8.53 5.57
N VAL A 43 -1.37 -8.56 4.74
CA VAL A 43 -1.17 -7.55 3.68
C VAL A 43 -2.30 -7.59 2.67
N LYS A 44 -2.71 -8.77 2.23
CA LYS A 44 -3.81 -8.92 1.28
C LYS A 44 -5.11 -8.36 1.86
N GLU A 45 -5.46 -8.72 3.10
CA GLU A 45 -6.67 -8.24 3.77
C GLU A 45 -6.70 -6.72 3.92
N VAL A 46 -5.58 -6.13 4.35
CA VAL A 46 -5.45 -4.68 4.50
C VAL A 46 -5.63 -3.96 3.17
N VAL A 47 -4.95 -4.41 2.12
CA VAL A 47 -4.97 -3.74 0.82
C VAL A 47 -6.30 -3.97 0.10
N ASP A 48 -6.84 -5.19 0.11
CA ASP A 48 -8.14 -5.50 -0.49
C ASP A 48 -9.27 -4.77 0.26
N GLY A 49 -9.19 -4.69 1.60
CA GLY A 49 -10.13 -3.92 2.42
C GLY A 49 -10.09 -2.43 2.09
N PHE A 50 -8.90 -1.83 1.96
CA PHE A 50 -8.76 -0.45 1.53
C PHE A 50 -9.41 -0.20 0.16
N ILE A 51 -9.19 -1.09 -0.82
CA ILE A 51 -9.81 -0.98 -2.15
C ILE A 51 -11.34 -1.09 -2.05
N ALA A 52 -11.85 -2.00 -1.22
CA ALA A 52 -13.29 -2.17 -1.04
C ALA A 52 -13.96 -0.93 -0.44
N GLU A 53 -13.31 -0.27 0.52
CA GLU A 53 -13.84 0.90 1.22
C GLU A 53 -13.65 2.22 0.47
N ARG A 54 -12.47 2.42 -0.15
CA ARG A 54 -12.05 3.71 -0.75
C ARG A 54 -11.99 3.67 -2.27
N GLY A 55 -12.13 2.50 -2.87
CA GLY A 55 -11.90 2.29 -4.29
C GLY A 55 -10.41 2.16 -4.66
N PRO A 56 -10.10 1.80 -5.91
CA PRO A 56 -8.73 1.51 -6.33
C PRO A 56 -7.88 2.77 -6.59
N LEU A 57 -8.48 3.97 -6.64
CA LEU A 57 -7.83 5.18 -7.13
C LEU A 57 -6.56 5.56 -6.35
N HIS A 58 -6.55 5.32 -5.03
CA HIS A 58 -5.48 5.73 -4.12
C HIS A 58 -4.72 4.55 -3.49
N VAL A 59 -4.92 3.33 -4.03
CA VAL A 59 -4.28 2.14 -3.47
C VAL A 59 -2.76 2.21 -3.58
N HIS A 60 -2.24 2.86 -4.63
CA HIS A 60 -0.80 2.97 -4.82
C HIS A 60 -0.14 3.83 -3.74
N GLU A 61 -0.72 5.00 -3.46
CA GLU A 61 -0.26 5.90 -2.41
C GLU A 61 -0.39 5.26 -1.03
N PHE A 62 -1.49 4.55 -0.78
CA PHE A 62 -1.68 3.78 0.46
C PHE A 62 -0.58 2.71 0.62
N CYS A 63 -0.30 1.92 -0.41
CA CYS A 63 0.75 0.91 -0.37
C CYS A 63 2.13 1.50 -0.11
N LEU A 64 2.48 2.63 -0.74
CA LEU A 64 3.76 3.31 -0.51
C LEU A 64 3.91 3.77 0.94
N LEU A 65 2.86 4.35 1.50
CA LEU A 65 2.85 4.81 2.90
C LEU A 65 2.87 3.63 3.89
N LEU A 66 2.21 2.52 3.56
CA LEU A 66 2.23 1.31 4.37
C LEU A 66 3.60 0.62 4.34
N GLU A 67 4.24 0.56 3.18
CA GLU A 67 5.62 0.09 3.02
C GLU A 67 6.58 0.93 3.90
N GLU A 68 6.48 2.26 3.81
CA GLU A 68 7.28 3.18 4.65
C GLU A 68 7.02 2.95 6.14
N SER A 69 5.75 2.85 6.55
CA SER A 69 5.36 2.65 7.96
C SER A 69 5.88 1.34 8.53
N LEU A 70 5.94 0.27 7.71
CA LEU A 70 6.49 -1.03 8.11
C LEU A 70 8.01 -1.00 8.18
N ALA A 71 8.68 -0.31 7.24
CA ALA A 71 10.13 -0.13 7.26
C ALA A 71 10.59 0.70 8.46
N GLU A 72 9.85 1.76 8.83
CA GLU A 72 10.09 2.56 10.04
C GLU A 72 9.99 1.70 11.33
N ARG A 73 9.19 0.62 11.30
CA ARG A 73 9.05 -0.36 12.39
C ARG A 73 10.03 -1.53 12.30
N LEU A 74 11.00 -1.48 11.38
CA LEU A 74 11.97 -2.56 11.09
C LEU A 74 11.32 -3.87 10.60
N CYS A 75 10.06 -3.83 10.15
CA CYS A 75 9.33 -4.96 9.58
C CYS A 75 9.60 -5.08 8.07
N PHE A 76 10.88 -5.20 7.67
CA PHE A 76 11.29 -5.15 6.26
C PHE A 76 10.66 -6.24 5.38
N GLN A 77 10.51 -7.45 5.92
CA GLN A 77 9.87 -8.54 5.20
C GLN A 77 8.41 -8.21 4.82
N ALA A 78 7.66 -7.60 5.75
CA ALA A 78 6.31 -7.16 5.49
C ALA A 78 6.27 -6.02 4.46
N ALA A 79 7.22 -5.08 4.53
CA ALA A 79 7.35 -4.00 3.55
C ALA A 79 7.59 -4.55 2.12
N ASP A 80 8.46 -5.56 1.98
CA ASP A 80 8.70 -6.22 0.68
C ASP A 80 7.47 -6.97 0.17
N ILE A 81 6.70 -7.61 1.06
CA ILE A 81 5.44 -8.26 0.70
C ILE A 81 4.41 -7.24 0.20
N VAL A 82 4.24 -6.11 0.88
CA VAL A 82 3.37 -5.00 0.42
C VAL A 82 3.79 -4.54 -0.96
N ARG A 83 5.08 -4.27 -1.17
CA ARG A 83 5.61 -3.83 -2.46
C ARG A 83 5.32 -4.84 -3.58
N ALA A 84 5.53 -6.13 -3.32
CA ALA A 84 5.25 -7.20 -4.28
C ALA A 84 3.75 -7.31 -4.60
N TYR A 85 2.90 -7.28 -3.57
CA TYR A 85 1.46 -7.38 -3.72
C TYR A 85 0.89 -6.21 -4.51
N CYS A 86 1.27 -4.97 -4.18
CA CYS A 86 0.76 -3.78 -4.86
C CYS A 86 1.24 -3.69 -6.32
N ARG A 87 2.45 -4.17 -6.63
CA ARG A 87 2.89 -4.34 -8.04
C ARG A 87 2.01 -5.35 -8.78
N SER A 88 1.56 -6.41 -8.12
CA SER A 88 0.66 -7.40 -8.72
C SER A 88 -0.72 -6.81 -9.03
N ILE A 89 -1.27 -5.96 -8.14
CA ILE A 89 -2.53 -5.26 -8.35
C ILE A 89 -2.41 -4.30 -9.54
N ALA A 90 -1.36 -3.49 -9.60
CA ALA A 90 -1.14 -2.56 -10.71
C ALA A 90 -1.04 -3.27 -12.07
N ARG A 91 -0.50 -4.50 -12.10
CA ARG A 91 -0.50 -5.34 -13.31
C ARG A 91 -1.89 -5.85 -13.67
N ARG A 92 -2.70 -6.27 -12.67
CA ARG A 92 -4.08 -6.71 -12.90
C ARG A 92 -4.96 -5.59 -13.44
N ASP A 93 -4.81 -4.37 -12.93
CA ASP A 93 -5.59 -3.22 -13.41
C ASP A 93 -5.22 -2.83 -14.84
N ARG A 94 -3.95 -2.97 -15.24
CA ARG A 94 -3.52 -2.76 -16.63
C ARG A 94 -4.03 -3.83 -17.59
N LEU A 95 -4.25 -5.05 -17.09
CA LEU A 95 -4.76 -6.19 -17.85
C LEU A 95 -6.28 -6.24 -17.89
N ARG A 96 -6.98 -5.45 -17.07
CA ARG A 96 -8.44 -5.34 -17.13
C ARG A 96 -8.78 -4.47 -18.35
N PRO A 97 -9.44 -5.00 -19.40
CA PRO A 97 -9.98 -4.14 -20.44
C PRO A 97 -10.91 -3.13 -19.76
N ARG A 98 -10.81 -1.85 -20.13
CA ARG A 98 -11.78 -0.82 -19.77
C ARG A 98 -13.12 -1.15 -20.44
N SER A 99 -13.79 -2.19 -19.97
CA SER A 99 -15.12 -2.54 -20.43
C SER A 99 -16.09 -1.48 -19.91
N GLY A 100 -16.60 -0.66 -20.82
CA GLY A 100 -17.97 -0.15 -20.72
C GLY A 100 -18.16 1.35 -20.48
N ARG A 101 -17.55 2.24 -21.28
CA ARG A 101 -18.33 3.35 -21.82
C ARG A 101 -18.77 2.95 -23.22
N LYS A 102 -19.90 2.25 -23.32
CA LYS A 102 -20.76 2.40 -24.51
C LYS A 102 -21.56 3.67 -24.25
N LEU A 103 -21.09 4.76 -24.84
CA LEU A 103 -21.98 5.84 -25.26
C LEU A 103 -22.66 5.35 -26.53
N LEU A 104 -23.94 5.71 -26.66
CA LEU A 104 -24.93 5.37 -27.69
C LEU A 104 -25.80 4.17 -27.34
#